data_AF-V2XJX8-F1
#
_entry.id   AF-V2XJX8-F1
#
_cell.length_a   1.000
_cell.length_b   1.000
_cell.length_c   1.000
_cell.angle_alpha   90.00
_cell.angle_beta   90.00
_cell.angle_gamma   90.00
#
_symmetry.space_group_name_H-M   'P 1'
#
loop_
_entity.id
_entity.type
_entity.pdbx_description
1 polymer ?
#
loop_
_entity_poly.entity_id
_entity_poly.type
_entity_poly.pdbx_seq_one_letter_code
_entity_poly.pdbx_strand_id
1 'polypeptide(L)'
;MKHKNIKKECEELWAKNKYYVLSKSHKAYLDIREYLKEMEVDILSLHEKIQKVRDIKESNLEEKIIESPIYKEHNAEYLIECIENLRKKGIKLEL
;
A
#
# COMPACT_ATOMS: atom_id res chain seq x y z
N MET A 1 28.72 -1.92 9.63
CA MET A 1 28.26 -1.97 8.21
C MET A 1 27.13 -2.98 7.97
N LYS A 2 27.09 -4.16 8.62
CA LYS A 2 26.04 -5.18 8.40
C LYS A 2 24.60 -4.74 8.76
N HIS A 3 24.38 -4.07 9.91
CA HIS A 3 23.04 -3.62 10.33
C HIS A 3 22.34 -2.67 9.33
N LYS A 4 23.11 -1.79 8.68
CA LYS A 4 22.57 -0.82 7.70
C LYS A 4 22.07 -1.51 6.43
N ASN A 5 22.61 -2.68 6.10
CA ASN A 5 22.15 -3.48 4.97
C ASN A 5 20.83 -4.20 5.28
N ILE A 6 20.69 -4.77 6.49
CA ILE A 6 19.48 -5.53 6.86
C ILE A 6 18.25 -4.63 6.86
N LYS A 7 18.33 -3.43 7.45
CA LYS A 7 17.21 -2.49 7.47
C LYS A 7 16.76 -2.08 6.06
N LYS A 8 17.72 -1.79 5.18
CA LYS A 8 17.45 -1.47 3.78
C LYS A 8 16.81 -2.65 3.05
N GLU A 9 17.29 -3.87 3.28
CA GLU A 9 16.73 -5.10 2.68
C GLU A 9 15.28 -5.34 3.13
N CYS A 10 14.99 -5.10 4.42
CA CYS A 10 13.63 -5.13 4.95
C CYS A 10 12.73 -4.06 4.31
N GLU A 11 13.21 -2.83 4.12
CA GLU A 11 12.48 -1.76 3.45
C GLU A 11 12.19 -2.09 1.97
N GLU A 12 13.15 -2.69 1.26
CA GLU A 12 12.98 -3.15 -0.12
C GLU A 12 11.96 -4.30 -0.21
N LEU A 13 12.04 -5.28 0.71
CA LEU A 13 11.06 -6.36 0.82
C LEU A 13 9.65 -5.81 1.12
N TRP A 14 9.56 -4.84 2.02
CA TRP A 14 8.30 -4.18 2.35
C TRP A 14 7.73 -3.42 1.16
N ALA A 15 8.54 -2.63 0.44
CA ALA A 15 8.09 -1.86 -0.72
C ALA A 15 7.41 -2.74 -1.79
N LYS A 16 7.93 -3.96 -2.00
CA LYS A 16 7.37 -4.96 -2.93
C LYS A 16 6.03 -5.54 -2.45
N ASN A 17 5.80 -5.63 -1.14
CA ASN A 17 4.66 -6.36 -0.56
C ASN A 17 3.61 -5.47 0.11
N LYS A 18 3.87 -4.16 0.32
CA LYS A 18 3.03 -3.30 1.16
C LYS A 18 1.57 -3.24 0.72
N TYR A 19 1.30 -3.21 -0.59
CA TYR A 19 -0.07 -3.16 -1.12
C TYR A 19 -0.77 -4.51 -1.06
N TYR A 20 -0.02 -5.60 -1.23
CA TYR A 20 -0.53 -6.95 -1.02
C TYR A 20 -0.99 -7.13 0.44
N VAL A 21 -0.13 -6.77 1.40
CA VAL A 21 -0.48 -6.81 2.83
C VAL A 21 -1.69 -5.92 3.14
N LEU A 22 -1.72 -4.70 2.60
CA LEU A 22 -2.83 -3.76 2.80
C LEU A 22 -4.17 -4.31 2.30
N SER A 23 -4.18 -4.98 1.14
CA SER A 23 -5.40 -5.59 0.56
C SER A 23 -5.97 -6.72 1.42
N LYS A 24 -5.11 -7.41 2.18
CA LYS A 24 -5.48 -8.52 3.05
C LYS A 24 -5.87 -8.04 4.45
N SER A 25 -5.13 -7.11 5.02
CA SER A 25 -5.37 -6.58 6.36
C SER A 25 -4.71 -5.23 6.57
N HIS A 26 -5.54 -4.20 6.78
CA HIS A 26 -5.07 -2.88 7.18
C HIS A 26 -4.31 -2.92 8.52
N LYS A 27 -4.77 -3.77 9.47
CA LYS A 27 -4.10 -3.95 10.76
C LYS A 27 -2.68 -4.51 10.58
N ALA A 28 -2.52 -5.59 9.81
CA ALA A 28 -1.20 -6.17 9.56
C ALA A 28 -0.26 -5.18 8.83
N TYR A 29 -0.80 -4.36 7.94
CA TYR A 29 -0.05 -3.29 7.29
C TYR A 29 0.52 -2.28 8.30
N LEU A 30 -0.30 -1.83 9.25
CA LEU A 30 0.13 -0.90 10.29
C LEU A 30 1.17 -1.55 11.22
N ASP A 31 0.94 -2.80 11.64
CA ASP A 31 1.85 -3.53 12.53
C ASP A 31 3.25 -3.71 11.89
N ILE A 32 3.32 -4.05 10.60
CA ILE A 32 4.59 -4.15 9.87
C ILE A 32 5.24 -2.77 9.69
N ARG A 33 4.43 -1.73 9.44
CA ARG A 33 4.95 -0.36 9.31
C ARG A 33 5.57 0.15 10.61
N GLU A 34 4.96 -0.14 11.77
CA GLU A 34 5.55 0.19 13.07
C GLU A 34 6.83 -0.61 13.31
N TYR A 35 6.84 -1.91 13.01
CA TYR A 35 8.03 -2.75 13.12
C TYR A 35 9.24 -2.18 12.36
N LEU A 36 9.03 -1.66 11.15
CA LEU A 36 10.12 -1.07 10.35
C LEU A 36 10.70 0.24 10.92
N LYS A 37 9.98 0.90 11.85
CA LYS A 37 10.49 2.09 12.55
C LYS A 37 11.49 1.75 13.65
N GLU A 38 11.50 0.51 14.13
CA GLU A 38 12.40 0.05 15.19
C GLU A 38 13.88 0.20 14.78
N MET A 39 14.75 0.32 15.77
CA MET A 39 16.20 0.47 15.54
C MET A 39 16.82 -0.80 14.97
N GLU A 40 16.32 -1.97 15.38
CA GLU A 40 16.77 -3.27 14.89
C GLU A 40 15.60 -4.01 14.25
N VAL A 41 15.82 -4.47 13.02
CA VAL A 41 14.85 -5.25 12.25
C VAL A 41 15.55 -6.46 11.66
N ASP A 42 14.77 -7.50 11.42
CA ASP A 42 15.21 -8.78 10.92
C ASP A 42 14.34 -9.21 9.73
N ILE A 43 15.00 -9.75 8.71
CA ILE A 43 14.35 -10.08 7.45
C ILE A 43 13.48 -11.33 7.54
N LEU A 44 13.86 -12.30 8.38
CA LEU A 44 13.08 -13.52 8.57
C LEU A 44 11.78 -13.21 9.30
N SER A 45 11.85 -12.37 10.34
CA SER A 45 10.67 -11.86 11.05
C SER A 45 9.72 -11.10 10.13
N LEU A 46 10.24 -10.22 9.26
CA LEU A 46 9.42 -9.52 8.27
C LEU A 46 8.77 -10.49 7.28
N HIS A 47 9.52 -11.47 6.78
CA HIS A 47 8.99 -12.49 5.87
C HIS A 47 7.86 -13.29 6.51
N GLU A 48 8.02 -13.71 7.77
CA GLU A 48 7.00 -14.43 8.52
C GLU A 48 5.72 -13.58 8.70
N LYS A 49 5.86 -12.29 9.05
CA LYS A 49 4.73 -11.36 9.15
C LYS A 49 3.98 -11.23 7.81
N ILE A 50 4.68 -11.18 6.68
CA ILE A 50 4.07 -11.13 5.34
C ILE A 50 3.40 -12.47 4.99
N GLN A 51 4.01 -13.61 5.31
CA GLN A 51 3.42 -14.92 5.03
C GLN A 51 2.12 -15.13 5.83
N LYS A 52 2.06 -14.64 7.08
CA LYS A 52 0.85 -14.74 7.92
C LYS A 52 -0.39 -14.09 7.32
N VAL A 53 -0.24 -13.11 6.42
CA VAL A 53 -1.38 -12.48 5.76
C VAL A 53 -1.89 -13.23 4.53
N ARG A 54 -1.19 -14.28 4.08
CA ARG A 54 -1.53 -15.02 2.86
C ARG A 54 -2.87 -15.72 2.94
N ASP A 55 -3.17 -16.29 4.10
CA ASP A 55 -4.39 -17.08 4.30
C ASP A 55 -5.57 -16.22 4.78
N ILE A 56 -5.35 -14.90 4.95
CA ILE A 56 -6.42 -13.95 5.26
C ILE A 56 -7.21 -13.70 3.97
N LYS A 57 -8.52 -13.91 3.99
CA LYS A 57 -9.39 -13.47 2.89
C LYS A 57 -9.30 -11.95 2.77
N GLU A 58 -9.28 -11.45 1.54
CA GLU A 58 -9.36 -10.00 1.33
C GLU A 58 -10.57 -9.44 2.06
N SER A 59 -10.32 -8.40 2.85
CA SER A 59 -11.40 -7.69 3.49
C SER A 59 -12.18 -7.00 2.39
N ASN A 60 -13.44 -7.37 2.22
CA ASN A 60 -14.39 -6.54 1.49
C ASN A 60 -14.51 -5.23 2.26
N LEU A 61 -13.78 -4.20 1.81
CA LEU A 61 -13.89 -2.86 2.38
C LEU A 61 -15.29 -2.35 2.07
N GLU A 62 -15.94 -1.76 3.07
CA GLU A 62 -17.22 -1.10 2.86
C GLU A 62 -17.03 0.08 1.92
N GLU A 63 -17.81 0.13 0.85
CA GLU A 63 -17.91 1.31 0.01
C GLU A 63 -18.57 2.43 0.81
N LYS A 64 -17.91 3.59 0.86
CA LYS A 64 -18.40 4.76 1.58
C LYS A 64 -18.49 5.93 0.63
N ILE A 65 -19.69 6.50 0.53
CA ILE A 65 -19.91 7.77 -0.16
C ILE A 65 -19.44 8.87 0.78
N ILE A 66 -18.51 9.70 0.31
CA ILE A 66 -17.98 10.85 1.03
C ILE A 66 -18.52 12.13 0.40
N GLU A 67 -18.98 13.06 1.22
CA GLU A 67 -19.51 14.35 0.75
C GLU A 67 -18.41 15.33 0.35
N SER A 68 -17.17 15.06 0.76
CA SER A 68 -16.01 15.91 0.51
C SER A 68 -14.87 15.09 -0.09
N PRO A 69 -14.03 15.72 -0.93
CA PRO A 69 -12.91 15.04 -1.55
C PRO A 69 -11.87 14.58 -0.51
N ILE A 70 -11.25 13.42 -0.77
CA ILE A 70 -10.19 12.85 0.11
C ILE A 70 -8.99 13.80 0.23
N TYR A 71 -8.64 14.47 -0.86
CA TYR A 71 -7.61 15.51 -0.90
C TYR A 71 -8.19 16.78 -1.50
N LYS A 72 -7.72 17.94 -1.04
CA LYS A 72 -8.21 19.25 -1.49
C LYS A 72 -8.12 19.45 -3.01
N GLU A 73 -7.14 18.81 -3.65
CA GLU A 73 -6.92 18.83 -5.09
C GLU A 73 -7.89 17.96 -5.89
N HIS A 74 -8.66 17.05 -5.27
CA HIS A 74 -9.64 16.23 -5.99
C HIS A 74 -10.90 17.03 -6.33
N ASN A 75 -10.76 17.97 -7.26
CA ASN A 75 -11.82 18.78 -7.84
C ASN A 75 -12.13 18.32 -9.29
N ALA A 76 -13.04 19.01 -9.97
CA ALA A 76 -13.42 18.67 -11.34
C ALA A 76 -12.25 18.77 -12.33
N GLU A 77 -11.33 19.74 -12.14
CA GLU A 77 -10.15 19.92 -13.00
C GLU A 77 -9.19 18.73 -12.88
N TYR A 78 -8.93 18.28 -11.65
CA TYR A 78 -8.10 17.10 -11.39
C TYR A 78 -8.70 15.83 -12.01
N LEU A 79 -10.03 15.67 -11.95
CA LEU A 79 -10.71 14.54 -12.59
C LEU A 79 -10.50 14.55 -14.11
N ILE A 80 -10.61 15.71 -14.76
CA ILE A 80 -10.38 15.85 -16.20
C ILE A 80 -8.94 15.47 -16.55
N GLU A 81 -7.96 15.99 -15.80
CA GLU A 81 -6.54 15.68 -16.00
C GLU A 81 -6.28 14.16 -15.88
N CYS A 82 -6.90 13.51 -14.89
CA CYS A 82 -6.80 12.06 -14.71
C CYS A 82 -7.36 11.29 -15.90
N ILE A 83 -8.54 11.67 -16.41
CA ILE A 83 -9.17 11.04 -17.58
C ILE A 83 -8.28 11.19 -18.81
N GLU A 84 -7.71 12.38 -19.04
CA GLU A 84 -6.79 12.61 -20.16
C GLU A 84 -5.53 11.76 -20.06
N ASN A 85 -4.95 11.64 -18.85
CA ASN A 85 -3.79 10.81 -18.61
C ASN A 85 -4.07 9.32 -18.87
N LEU A 86 -5.26 8.84 -18.51
CA LEU A 86 -5.70 7.47 -18.83
C LEU A 86 -5.86 7.27 -20.34
N ARG A 87 -6.49 8.22 -21.03
CA ARG A 87 -6.63 8.19 -22.50
C ARG A 87 -5.27 8.19 -23.21
N LYS A 88 -4.31 8.99 -22.76
CA LYS A 88 -2.91 9.00 -23.27
C LYS A 88 -2.22 7.64 -23.10
N LYS A 89 -2.59 6.88 -22.06
CA LYS A 89 -2.12 5.50 -21.82
C LYS A 89 -2.91 4.44 -22.60
N GLY A 90 -3.84 4.84 -23.47
CA GLY A 90 -4.67 3.93 -24.27
C GLY A 90 -5.83 3.29 -23.50
N ILE A 91 -6.10 3.73 -22.27
CA ILE A 91 -7.22 3.25 -21.46
C ILE A 91 -8.47 4.01 -21.88
N LYS A 92 -9.45 3.30 -22.45
CA LYS A 92 -10.76 3.86 -22.80
C LYS A 92 -11.71 3.66 -21.62
N LEU A 93 -12.32 4.74 -21.16
CA LEU A 93 -13.40 4.70 -20.18
C LEU A 93 -14.73 4.65 -20.94
N GLU A 94 -15.55 3.65 -20.67
CA GLU A 94 -16.95 3.66 -21.08
C GLU A 94 -17.69 4.58 -20.10
N LEU A 95 -18.25 5.67 -20.64
CA LEU A 95 -19.06 6.64 -19.90
C LEU A 95 -20.54 6.32 -20.10
#